data_AF-A0A5C5XAV2-F1
#
_entry.id   AF-A0A5C5XAV2-F1
#
_cell.length_a   1.000
_cell.length_b   1.000
_cell.length_c   1.000
_cell.angle_alpha   90.00
_cell.angle_beta   90.00
_cell.angle_gamma   90.00
#
_symmetry.space_group_name_H-M   'P 1'
#
loop_
_entity.id
_entity.type
_entity.pdbx_description
1 polymer ?
#
loop_
_entity_poly.entity_id
_entity_poly.type
_entity_poly.pdbx_seq_one_letter_code
_entity_poly.pdbx_strand_id
1 'polypeptide(L)' 'MTQTMNLLNLAPEIQEAILFLPRVEQGGDQVTERELREVVGVEDWEGQMRIWR' A
#
# COMPACT_ATOMS: atom_id res chain seq x y z
N MET A 1 -15.71 -6.49 -9.24
CA MET A 1 -15.39 -5.32 -8.40
C MET A 1 -14.16 -4.67 -8.99
N THR A 2 -14.29 -3.38 -9.27
CA THR A 2 -13.46 -2.64 -10.24
C THR A 2 -12.13 -2.23 -9.65
N GLN A 3 -11.10 -2.22 -10.50
CA GLN A 3 -9.66 -1.99 -10.26
C GLN A 3 -9.27 -0.68 -9.56
N THR A 4 -10.20 0.09 -9.01
CA THR A 4 -9.86 1.13 -8.04
C THR A 4 -9.56 0.40 -6.74
N MET A 5 -8.29 0.07 -6.53
CA MET A 5 -7.78 -0.52 -5.31
C MET A 5 -8.45 0.16 -4.11
N ASN A 6 -8.95 -0.63 -3.15
CA ASN A 6 -9.60 -0.15 -1.93
C ASN A 6 -8.56 0.57 -1.06
N LEU A 7 -8.01 1.69 -1.51
CA LEU A 7 -7.09 2.53 -0.76
C LEU A 7 -7.74 2.96 0.56
N LEU A 8 -9.08 3.06 0.59
CA LEU A 8 -9.87 3.28 1.81
C LEU A 8 -9.71 2.17 2.88
N ASN A 9 -9.28 0.97 2.50
CA ASN A 9 -9.06 -0.13 3.45
C ASN A 9 -7.63 -0.14 4.01
N LEU A 10 -6.70 0.64 3.45
CA LEU A 10 -5.35 0.77 4.00
C LEU A 10 -5.35 1.67 5.23
N ALA A 11 -4.48 1.35 6.19
CA ALA A 11 -4.17 2.22 7.30
C ALA A 11 -3.75 3.61 6.78
N PRO A 12 -4.20 4.71 7.42
CA PRO A 12 -3.89 6.08 6.98
C PRO A 12 -2.39 6.31 6.75
N GLU A 13 -1.54 5.77 7.61
CA GLU A 13 -0.08 5.91 7.54
C GLU A 13 0.51 5.29 6.26
N ILE A 14 -0.05 4.18 5.79
CA ILE A 14 0.37 3.51 4.55
C ILE A 14 -0.10 4.33 3.34
N GLN A 15 -1.31 4.88 3.40
CA GLN A 15 -1.81 5.77 2.34
C GLN A 15 -0.92 7.01 2.19
N GLU A 16 -0.54 7.65 3.31
CA GLU A 16 0.39 8.77 3.30
C GLU A 16 1.75 8.37 2.72
N ALA A 17 2.31 7.23 3.14
CA ALA A 17 3.58 6.73 2.62
C ALA A 17 3.54 6.58 1.09
N ILE A 18 2.48 5.98 0.54
CA ILE A 18 2.28 5.83 -0.91
C ILE A 18 2.18 7.19 -1.61
N LEU A 19 1.40 8.12 -1.04
CA LEU A 19 1.21 9.47 -1.61
C LEU A 19 2.51 10.27 -1.67
N PHE A 20 3.45 10.03 -0.75
CA PHE A 20 4.74 10.71 -0.68
C PHE A 20 5.93 9.89 -1.21
N LEU A 21 5.68 8.75 -1.88
CA LEU A 21 6.75 7.98 -2.51
C LEU A 21 7.51 8.86 -3.52
N PRO A 22 8.85 8.83 -3.52
CA PRO A 22 9.61 9.56 -4.51
C PRO A 22 9.32 8.98 -5.89
N ARG A 23 9.33 9.84 -6.90
CA ARG A 23 9.17 9.40 -8.28
C ARG A 23 10.30 8.42 -8.62
N VAL A 24 9.94 7.25 -9.14
CA VAL A 24 10.92 6.30 -9.66
C VAL A 24 11.44 6.83 -10.99
N GLU A 25 12.71 7.25 -11.04
CA GLU A 25 13.35 7.76 -12.26
C GLU A 25 14.07 6.65 -13.05
N GLN A 26 14.57 5.62 -12.36
CA GLN A 26 15.16 4.40 -12.93
C GLN A 26 15.02 3.23 -11.93
N GLY A 27 14.82 2.01 -12.42
CA GLY A 27 14.61 0.82 -11.59
C GLY A 27 13.16 0.32 -11.56
N GLY A 28 12.88 -0.67 -10.70
CA GLY A 28 11.52 -1.18 -10.48
C GLY A 28 10.70 -0.25 -9.57
N ASP A 29 9.37 -0.39 -9.62
CA ASP A 29 8.48 0.35 -8.74
C ASP A 29 8.83 0.08 -7.26
N GLN A 30 8.88 1.15 -6.45
CA GLN A 30 9.17 1.03 -5.02
C GLN A 30 8.09 0.25 -4.26
N VAL A 31 6.87 0.25 -4.78
CA VAL A 31 5.72 -0.44 -4.21
C VAL A 31 4.86 -0.96 -5.36
N THR A 32 4.58 -2.26 -5.35
CA THR A 32 3.76 -2.91 -6.39
C THR A 32 2.34 -3.16 -5.91
N GLU A 33 1.40 -3.30 -6.85
CA GLU A 33 0.01 -3.67 -6.53
C GLU A 33 -0.09 -5.00 -5.79
N ARG A 34 0.80 -5.95 -6.10
CA ARG A 34 0.81 -7.27 -5.46
C ARG A 34 1.15 -7.18 -3.98
N GLU A 35 2.17 -6.41 -3.63
CA GLU A 35 2.55 -6.18 -2.22
C GLU A 35 1.42 -5.48 -1.47
N LEU A 36 0.82 -4.46 -2.08
CA LEU A 36 -0.32 -3.75 -1.48
C LEU A 36 -1.55 -4.64 -1.30
N ARG A 37 -1.78 -5.63 -2.17
CA ARG A 37 -2.91 -6.56 -2.04
C ARG A 37 -2.78 -7.46 -0.82
N GLU A 38 -1.56 -7.86 -0.44
CA GLU A 38 -1.31 -8.64 0.77
C GLU A 38 -1.60 -7.81 2.03
N VAL A 39 -1.23 -6.52 2.01
CA VAL A 39 -1.53 -5.58 3.10
C VAL A 39 -3.03 -5.31 3.23
N VAL A 40 -3.72 -4.96 2.14
CA VAL A 40 -5.17 -4.66 2.13
C VAL A 40 -6.02 -5.85 2.63
N GLY A 41 -5.51 -7.07 2.52
CA GLY A 41 -6.18 -8.28 2.99
C GLY A 41 -6.28 -8.42 4.51
N VAL A 42 -5.56 -7.60 5.28
CA VAL A 42 -5.58 -7.61 6.75
C VAL A 42 -6.61 -6.61 7.27
N GLU A 43 -7.50 -7.06 8.15
CA GLU A 43 -8.62 -6.26 8.65
C GLU A 43 -8.20 -5.18 9.67
N ASP A 44 -7.13 -5.41 10.44
CA ASP A 44 -6.64 -4.46 11.45
C ASP A 44 -5.45 -3.64 10.95
N TRP A 45 -5.48 -2.33 11.21
CA TRP A 45 -4.43 -1.40 10.76
C TRP A 45 -3.05 -1.69 11.38
N GLU A 46 -3.01 -2.19 12.61
CA GLU A 46 -1.73 -2.55 13.24
C GLU A 46 -1.06 -3.72 12.50
N GLY A 47 -1.84 -4.72 12.12
CA GLY A 47 -1.43 -5.85 11.29
C GLY A 47 -0.99 -5.40 9.89
N GLN A 48 -1.71 -4.47 9.27
CA GLN A 48 -1.28 -3.88 8.00
C GLN A 48 0.08 -3.20 8.12
N MET A 49 0.31 -2.41 9.17
CA MET A 49 1.59 -1.75 9.43
C MET A 49 2.73 -2.73 9.70
N ARG A 50 2.45 -3.90 10.29
CA ARG A 50 3.46 -4.96 10.48
C ARG A 50 3.89 -5.60 9.16
N ILE A 51 2.99 -5.72 8.18
CA ILE A 51 3.31 -6.29 6.85
C ILE A 51 4.00 -5.24 5.97
N TRP A 52 3.61 -3.97 6.11
CA TRP A 52 4.18 -2.86 5.34
C TRP A 52 5.65 -2.55 5.65
N ARG A 53 6.11 -2.87 6.86
CA ARG A 53 7.46 -2.57 7.33
C ARG A 53 8.50 -3.60 6.89
#